data_AF-A0AB36CQ94-F1
#
_entry.id   AF-A0AB36CQ94-F1
#
_cell.length_a   1.000
_cell.length_b   1.000
_cell.length_c   1.000
_cell.angle_alpha   90.00
_cell.angle_beta   90.00
_cell.angle_gamma   90.00
#
_symmetry.space_group_name_H-M   'P 1'
#
loop_
_entity.id
_entity.type
_entity.pdbx_description
1 polymer ?
#
loop_
_entity_poly.entity_id
_entity_poly.type
_entity_poly.pdbx_seq_one_letter_code
_entity_poly.pdbx_strand_id
1 'polypeptide(L)'
;MVVWAAAIAFWLFGGLIVLGSVLMAIFGIVHAWAEVARKKESARTAEVVELMALDCAQDLRRLQYRWAEAVTTKGIGTQLEEQLRLNPALAENRSRQIEAMIVLVEQAPATEQRPEAISQAESFRHEMQTQMAQ
;
A
#
# COMPACT_ATOMS: atom_id res chain seq x y z
N MET A 1 -29.35 -62.40 -14.41
CA MET A 1 -29.39 -60.99 -14.85
C MET A 1 -28.97 -60.01 -13.75
N VAL A 2 -29.52 -60.11 -12.53
CA VAL A 2 -29.26 -59.15 -11.42
C VAL A 2 -27.77 -59.03 -11.03
N VAL A 3 -27.04 -60.15 -10.97
CA VAL A 3 -25.62 -60.16 -10.59
C VAL A 3 -24.73 -59.41 -11.60
N TRP A 4 -25.03 -59.54 -12.89
CA TRP A 4 -24.30 -58.84 -13.95
C TRP A 4 -24.56 -57.33 -13.95
N ALA A 5 -25.80 -56.93 -13.66
CA ALA A 5 -26.15 -55.52 -13.52
C ALA A 5 -25.43 -54.86 -12.33
N ALA A 6 -25.33 -55.57 -11.19
CA ALA A 6 -24.60 -55.10 -10.02
C ALA A 6 -23.08 -54.97 -10.28
N ALA A 7 -22.49 -55.92 -11.01
CA ALA A 7 -21.07 -55.87 -11.37
C ALA A 7 -20.75 -54.66 -12.27
N ILE A 8 -21.60 -54.36 -13.26
CA ILE A 8 -21.45 -53.19 -14.13
C ILE A 8 -21.58 -51.89 -13.34
N ALA A 9 -22.54 -51.81 -12.41
CA ALA A 9 -22.73 -50.65 -11.56
C ALA A 9 -21.51 -50.37 -10.67
N PHE A 10 -20.91 -51.41 -10.07
CA PHE A 10 -19.67 -51.28 -9.29
C PHE A 10 -18.49 -50.84 -10.15
N TRP A 11 -18.40 -51.34 -11.38
CA TRP A 11 -17.32 -50.97 -12.31
C TRP A 11 -17.41 -49.50 -12.73
N LEU A 12 -18.62 -49.02 -13.04
CA LEU A 12 -18.88 -47.61 -13.36
C LEU A 12 -18.58 -46.71 -12.16
N PHE A 13 -18.97 -47.12 -10.95
CA PHE A 13 -18.73 -46.36 -9.74
C PHE A 13 -17.23 -46.27 -9.41
N GLY A 14 -16.50 -47.39 -9.54
CA GLY A 14 -15.04 -47.42 -9.38
C GLY A 14 -14.33 -46.56 -10.42
N GLY A 15 -14.76 -46.64 -11.68
CA GLY A 15 -14.25 -45.78 -12.76
C GLY A 15 -14.47 -44.29 -12.46
N LEU A 16 -15.64 -43.92 -11.96
CA LEU A 16 -15.99 -42.54 -11.59
C LEU A 16 -15.10 -42.00 -10.46
N ILE A 17 -14.83 -42.82 -9.43
CA ILE A 17 -13.95 -42.45 -8.31
C ILE A 17 -12.53 -42.19 -8.81
N VAL A 18 -11.99 -43.08 -9.66
CA VAL A 18 -10.65 -42.91 -10.23
C VAL A 18 -10.59 -41.64 -11.07
N LEU A 19 -11.58 -41.40 -11.92
CA LEU A 19 -11.65 -40.19 -12.75
C LEU A 19 -11.72 -38.91 -11.88
N GLY A 20 -12.55 -38.93 -10.83
CA GLY A 20 -12.66 -37.83 -9.88
C GLY A 20 -11.35 -37.55 -9.15
N SER A 21 -10.61 -38.59 -8.75
CA SER A 21 -9.32 -38.45 -8.06
C SER A 21 -8.25 -37.80 -8.93
N VAL A 22 -8.20 -38.13 -10.22
CA VAL A 22 -7.25 -37.57 -11.18
C VAL A 22 -7.56 -36.09 -11.44
N LEU A 23 -8.84 -35.75 -11.57
CA LEU A 23 -9.27 -34.34 -11.74
C LEU A 23 -8.91 -33.50 -10.50
N MET A 24 -9.13 -34.01 -9.29
CA MET A 24 -8.73 -33.34 -8.05
C MET A 24 -7.21 -33.14 -7.94
N ALA A 25 -6.42 -34.14 -8.34
CA ALA A 25 -4.97 -34.04 -8.33
C ALA A 25 -4.45 -32.96 -9.31
N ILE A 26 -4.99 -32.92 -10.53
CA ILE A 26 -4.65 -31.90 -11.53
C ILE A 26 -5.05 -30.51 -11.02
N PHE A 27 -6.25 -30.38 -10.44
CA PHE A 27 -6.75 -29.11 -9.91
C PHE A 27 -5.88 -28.59 -8.76
N GLY A 28 -5.47 -29.48 -7.83
CA GLY A 28 -4.58 -29.12 -6.73
C GLY A 28 -3.21 -28.64 -7.19
N ILE A 29 -2.65 -29.29 -8.21
CA ILE A 29 -1.37 -28.86 -8.80
C ILE A 29 -1.53 -27.46 -9.41
N VAL A 30 -2.52 -27.23 -10.27
CA VAL A 30 -2.77 -25.92 -10.90
C VAL A 30 -2.95 -24.82 -9.86
N HIS A 31 -3.72 -25.08 -8.80
CA HIS A 31 -3.90 -24.13 -7.70
C HIS A 31 -2.60 -23.83 -6.97
N ALA A 32 -1.76 -24.84 -6.70
CA ALA A 32 -0.47 -24.65 -6.07
C ALA A 32 0.46 -23.76 -6.92
N TRP A 33 0.51 -23.97 -8.25
CA TRP A 33 1.30 -23.10 -9.15
C TRP A 33 0.75 -21.67 -9.19
N ALA A 34 -0.58 -21.50 -9.23
CA ALA A 34 -1.21 -20.19 -9.20
C ALA A 34 -0.96 -19.44 -7.89
N GLU A 35 -0.97 -20.13 -6.74
CA GLU A 35 -0.61 -19.53 -5.46
C GLU A 35 0.87 -19.15 -5.38
N VAL A 36 1.78 -19.96 -5.91
CA VAL A 36 3.21 -19.63 -5.96
C VAL A 36 3.47 -18.42 -6.86
N ALA A 37 2.82 -18.35 -8.02
CA ALA A 37 2.90 -17.20 -8.92
C ALA A 37 2.39 -15.91 -8.25
N ARG A 38 1.21 -15.99 -7.60
CA ARG A 38 0.64 -14.84 -6.86
C ARG A 38 1.52 -14.40 -5.69
N LYS A 39 2.13 -15.32 -4.95
CA LYS A 39 3.08 -14.99 -3.86
C LYS A 39 4.33 -14.28 -4.39
N LYS A 40 4.84 -14.69 -5.55
CA LYS A 40 6.02 -14.07 -6.16
C LYS A 40 5.72 -12.66 -6.68
N GLU A 41 4.53 -12.47 -7.25
CA GLU A 41 4.06 -11.16 -7.71
C GLU A 41 3.78 -10.23 -6.53
N SER A 42 3.12 -10.70 -5.46
CA SER A 42 2.88 -9.90 -4.25
C SER A 42 4.18 -9.49 -3.56
N ALA A 43 5.20 -10.36 -3.54
CA ALA A 43 6.50 -10.03 -2.96
C ALA A 43 7.21 -8.92 -3.73
N ARG A 44 7.12 -8.93 -5.06
CA ARG A 44 7.69 -7.87 -5.91
C ARG A 44 6.96 -6.55 -5.73
N THR A 45 5.63 -6.58 -5.58
CA THR A 45 4.83 -5.38 -5.31
C THR A 45 5.14 -4.80 -3.93
N ALA A 46 5.36 -5.65 -2.91
CA ALA A 46 5.74 -5.21 -1.56
C ALA A 46 7.09 -4.47 -1.53
N GLU A 47 8.09 -4.97 -2.28
CA GLU A 47 9.41 -4.34 -2.39
C GLU A 47 9.32 -2.94 -3.04
N VAL A 48 8.53 -2.80 -4.11
CA VAL A 48 8.31 -1.50 -4.77
C VAL A 48 7.61 -0.51 -3.83
N VAL A 49 6.60 -0.97 -3.08
CA VAL A 49 5.86 -0.13 -2.13
C VAL A 49 6.75 0.30 -0.96
N GLU A 50 7.69 -0.54 -0.52
CA GLU A 50 8.66 -0.19 0.50
C GLU A 50 9.65 0.89 0.04
N LEU A 51 10.16 0.78 -1.20
CA LEU A 51 10.98 1.83 -1.80
C LEU A 51 10.22 3.16 -1.92
N MET A 52 8.95 3.12 -2.34
CA MET A 52 8.10 4.31 -2.42
C MET A 52 7.84 4.94 -1.05
N ALA A 53 7.66 4.13 0.01
CA ALA A 53 7.51 4.63 1.37
C ALA A 53 8.78 5.36 1.85
N LEU A 54 9.96 4.82 1.55
CA LEU A 54 11.25 5.44 1.88
C LEU A 54 11.44 6.77 1.16
N ASP A 55 11.17 6.82 -0.14
CA ASP A 55 11.26 8.06 -0.94
C ASP A 55 10.26 9.11 -0.44
N CYS A 56 9.02 8.70 -0.14
CA CYS A 56 7.99 9.59 0.40
C CYS A 56 8.40 10.17 1.77
N ALA A 57 8.94 9.34 2.67
CA ALA A 57 9.44 9.81 3.96
C ALA A 57 10.60 10.80 3.82
N GLN A 58 11.54 10.56 2.89
CA GLN A 58 12.64 11.50 2.62
C GLN A 58 12.13 12.83 2.07
N ASP A 59 11.15 12.81 1.17
CA ASP A 59 10.54 14.01 0.62
C ASP A 59 9.77 14.81 1.67
N LEU A 60 9.05 14.15 2.57
CA LEU A 60 8.40 14.80 3.72
C LEU A 60 9.42 15.44 4.67
N ARG A 61 10.56 14.78 4.92
CA ARG A 61 11.66 15.38 5.70
C ARG A 61 12.22 16.63 5.02
N ARG A 62 12.44 16.60 3.69
CA ARG A 62 12.84 17.79 2.93
C ARG A 62 11.81 18.91 3.02
N LEU A 63 10.52 18.57 2.96
CA LEU A 63 9.44 19.53 3.14
C LEU A 63 9.45 20.17 4.54
N GLN A 64 9.73 19.38 5.58
CA GLN A 64 9.89 19.86 6.95
C GLN A 64 11.02 20.90 7.05
N TYR A 65 12.18 20.63 6.45
CA TYR A 65 13.29 21.58 6.43
C TYR A 65 12.92 22.88 5.70
N ARG A 66 12.27 22.78 4.53
CA ARG A 66 11.82 23.96 3.78
C ARG A 66 10.77 24.77 4.55
N TRP A 67 9.87 24.10 5.27
CA TRP A 67 8.88 24.75 6.12
C TRP A 67 9.55 25.49 7.29
N ALA A 68 10.49 24.85 7.99
CA ALA A 68 11.24 25.47 9.07
C ALA A 68 12.05 26.69 8.57
N GLU A 69 12.64 26.60 7.39
CA GLU A 69 13.34 27.71 6.73
C GLU A 69 12.37 28.85 6.38
N ALA A 70 11.19 28.56 5.83
CA ALA A 70 10.19 29.58 5.51
C ALA A 70 9.63 30.27 6.78
N VAL A 71 9.43 29.52 7.87
CA VAL A 71 8.96 30.08 9.15
C VAL A 71 10.04 30.94 9.82
N THR A 72 11.29 30.48 9.84
CA THR A 72 12.41 31.24 10.45
C THR A 72 12.74 32.51 9.67
N THR A 73 12.64 32.46 8.35
CA THR A 73 12.75 33.64 7.48
C THR A 73 11.46 34.47 7.44
N LYS A 74 10.40 34.06 8.17
CA LYS A 74 9.04 34.64 8.17
C LYS A 74 8.39 34.74 6.78
N GLY A 75 8.96 34.11 5.76
CA GLY A 75 8.55 34.28 4.38
C GLY A 75 8.49 35.75 3.97
N ILE A 76 9.53 36.55 4.27
CA ILE A 76 9.57 37.99 3.93
C ILE A 76 9.12 38.20 2.47
N GLY A 77 7.97 38.86 2.28
CA GLY A 77 7.40 39.14 0.96
C GLY A 77 6.52 38.04 0.34
N THR A 78 6.10 37.05 1.12
CA THR A 78 5.19 35.95 0.68
C THR A 78 3.86 36.00 1.43
N GLN A 79 2.80 35.35 0.90
CA GLN A 79 1.52 35.24 1.61
C GLN A 79 1.64 34.52 2.97
N LEU A 80 2.70 33.71 3.14
CA LEU A 80 2.99 33.02 4.39
C LEU A 80 3.25 34.00 5.55
N GLU A 81 3.83 35.17 5.26
CA GLU A 81 4.08 36.22 6.27
C GLU A 81 2.76 36.71 6.89
N GLU A 82 1.77 37.00 6.05
CA GLU A 82 0.45 37.46 6.49
C GLU A 82 -0.30 36.35 7.25
N GLN A 83 -0.22 35.10 6.76
CA GLN A 83 -0.87 33.96 7.41
C GLN A 83 -0.28 33.65 8.79
N LEU A 84 1.05 33.72 8.93
CA LEU A 84 1.74 33.54 10.22
C LEU A 84 1.50 34.73 11.16
N ARG A 85 1.35 35.95 10.63
CA ARG A 85 0.96 37.13 11.40
C ARG A 85 -0.45 36.99 11.96
N LEU A 86 -1.40 36.52 11.15
CA LEU A 86 -2.80 36.31 11.55
C LEU A 86 -2.96 35.09 12.47
N ASN A 87 -2.14 34.04 12.29
CA ASN A 87 -2.19 32.83 13.11
C ASN A 87 -0.78 32.28 13.40
N PRO A 88 -0.13 32.68 14.51
CA PRO A 88 1.21 32.21 14.85
C PRO A 88 1.26 30.71 15.17
N ALA A 89 0.14 30.11 15.58
CA ALA A 89 0.06 28.67 15.84
C ALA A 89 0.06 27.82 14.55
N LEU A 90 -0.09 28.44 13.38
CA LEU A 90 -0.08 27.75 12.08
C LEU A 90 1.28 27.11 11.80
N ALA A 91 2.39 27.79 12.16
CA ALA A 91 3.75 27.25 12.03
C ALA A 91 3.90 25.90 12.73
N GLU A 92 3.46 25.84 13.99
CA GLU A 92 3.64 24.67 14.84
C GLU A 92 2.65 23.55 14.49
N ASN A 93 1.40 23.90 14.17
CA ASN A 93 0.40 22.93 13.71
C ASN A 93 0.84 22.24 12.41
N ARG A 94 1.38 22.99 11.44
CA ARG A 94 1.90 22.41 10.19
C ARG A 94 3.13 21.55 10.43
N SER A 95 4.03 21.96 11.33
CA SER A 95 5.17 21.12 11.72
C SER A 95 4.72 19.78 12.31
N ARG A 96 3.74 19.79 13.23
CA ARG A 96 3.18 18.55 13.81
C ARG A 96 2.46 17.69 12.77
N GLN A 97 1.79 18.29 11.78
CA GLN A 97 1.14 17.55 10.70
C GLN A 97 2.16 16.86 9.79
N ILE A 98 3.26 17.54 9.43
CA ILE A 98 4.35 16.93 8.66
C ILE A 98 4.95 15.75 9.43
N GLU A 99 5.23 15.93 10.72
CA GLU A 99 5.77 14.89 11.59
C GLU A 99 4.82 13.69 11.72
N ALA A 100 3.52 13.94 11.94
CA ALA A 100 2.51 12.89 11.97
C ALA A 100 2.44 12.10 10.65
N MET A 101 2.60 12.78 9.52
CA MET A 101 2.58 12.14 8.20
C MET A 101 3.85 11.31 7.94
N ILE A 102 5.02 11.78 8.39
CA ILE A 102 6.26 10.99 8.35
C ILE A 102 6.08 9.70 9.15
N VAL A 103 5.58 9.81 10.38
CA VAL A 103 5.32 8.66 11.26
C VAL A 103 4.31 7.70 10.61
N LEU A 104 3.26 8.23 9.98
CA LEU A 104 2.24 7.43 9.30
C LEU A 104 2.82 6.63 8.13
N VAL A 105 3.72 7.21 7.33
CA VAL A 105 4.38 6.51 6.21
C VAL A 105 5.44 5.51 6.72
N GLU A 106 6.22 5.88 7.73
CA GLU A 106 7.28 5.02 8.29
C GLU A 106 6.70 3.81 9.04
N GLN A 107 5.62 4.01 9.80
CA GLN A 107 4.98 2.98 10.62
C GLN A 107 3.85 2.24 9.89
N ALA A 108 3.47 2.66 8.68
CA ALA A 108 2.47 1.95 7.91
C ALA A 108 2.91 0.49 7.67
N PRO A 109 2.09 -0.50 8.08
CA PRO A 109 2.41 -1.90 7.84
C PRO A 109 2.52 -2.18 6.33
N ALA A 110 3.37 -3.12 5.94
CA ALA A 110 3.64 -3.51 4.54
C ALA A 110 2.47 -4.27 3.86
N THR A 111 1.25 -3.85 4.14
CA THR A 111 -0.02 -4.35 3.62
C THR A 111 -0.65 -3.27 2.71
N GLU A 112 -1.91 -3.45 2.30
CA GLU A 112 -2.67 -2.48 1.48
C GLU A 112 -2.76 -1.07 2.11
N GLN A 113 -2.43 -0.92 3.38
CA GLN A 113 -2.43 0.34 4.11
C GLN A 113 -1.22 1.23 3.78
N ARG A 114 -0.10 0.65 3.33
CA ARG A 114 1.11 1.40 2.96
C ARG A 114 0.93 2.29 1.71
N PRO A 115 0.35 1.83 0.58
CA PRO A 115 0.12 2.69 -0.57
C PRO A 115 -0.91 3.79 -0.27
N GLU A 116 -1.92 3.51 0.56
CA GLU A 116 -2.90 4.52 0.98
C GLU A 116 -2.23 5.62 1.83
N ALA A 117 -1.39 5.22 2.79
CA ALA A 117 -0.56 6.13 3.58
C ALA A 117 0.36 7.01 2.72
N ILE A 118 1.01 6.44 1.71
CA ILE A 118 1.84 7.18 0.75
C ILE A 118 0.99 8.18 -0.03
N SER A 119 -0.19 7.79 -0.51
CA SER A 119 -1.08 8.68 -1.27
C SER A 119 -1.54 9.88 -0.45
N GLN A 120 -1.86 9.68 0.84
CA GLN A 120 -2.25 10.74 1.76
C GLN A 120 -1.09 11.68 2.09
N ALA A 121 0.12 11.12 2.20
CA ALA A 121 1.33 11.91 2.39
C ALA A 121 1.65 12.78 1.16
N GLU A 122 1.50 12.22 -0.04
CA GLU A 122 1.79 12.92 -1.27
C GLU A 122 0.78 14.03 -1.59
N SER A 123 -0.51 13.81 -1.31
CA SER A 123 -1.53 14.86 -1.43
C SER A 123 -1.26 16.02 -0.46
N PHE A 124 -0.91 15.71 0.79
CA PHE A 124 -0.52 16.71 1.77
C PHE A 124 0.73 17.50 1.35
N ARG A 125 1.74 16.83 0.78
CA ARG A 125 2.93 17.48 0.22
C ARG A 125 2.56 18.48 -0.88
N HIS A 126 1.66 18.10 -1.79
CA HIS A 126 1.21 18.99 -2.85
C HIS A 126 0.46 20.21 -2.34
N GLU A 127 -0.44 20.05 -1.37
CA GLU A 127 -1.16 21.17 -0.74
C GLU A 127 -0.23 22.14 0.00
N MET A 128 0.79 21.60 0.67
CA MET A 128 1.83 22.40 1.33
C MET A 128 2.67 23.17 0.31
N GLN A 129 3.09 22.52 -0.77
CA GLN A 129 3.90 23.18 -1.80
C GLN A 129 3.14 24.29 -2.51
N THR A 130 1.85 24.13 -2.78
CA THR A 130 1.02 25.20 -3.36
C THR A 130 0.83 26.36 -2.39
N GLN A 131 0.66 26.10 -1.09
CA GLN A 131 0.60 27.14 -0.05
C GLN A 131 1.91 27.92 0.10
N MET A 132 3.06 27.27 -0.11
CA MET A 132 4.38 27.92 -0.02
C MET A 132 4.80 28.62 -1.32
N ALA A 133 4.18 28.32 -2.46
CA ALA A 133 4.52 28.89 -3.77
C ALA A 133 3.64 30.09 -4.17
N GLN A 134 2.56 30.37 -3.44
CA GLN A 134 1.63 31.49 -3.64
C GLN A 134 1.86 32.62 -2.64
#